data_AF-A0A1F8MBS7-F1
#
_entry.id   AF-A0A1F8MBS7-F1
#
_cell.length_a   1.000
_cell.length_b   1.000
_cell.length_c   1.000
_cell.angle_alpha   90.00
_cell.angle_beta   90.00
_cell.angle_gamma   90.00
#
_symmetry.space_group_name_H-M   'P 1'
#
loop_
_entity.id
_entity.type
_entity.pdbx_description
1 polymer ?
#
loop_
_entity_poly.entity_id
_entity_poly.type
_entity_poly.pdbx_seq_one_letter_code
_entity_poly.pdbx_strand_id
1 'polypeptide(L)'
;MDIGSVFLILAVVIPVVIYLYRPFTERNTQSASKTEQDYSSLLANRDQVVAMLQELDDDYNLGKIPDDIYPTRRQVLLQNGVEILRQLDAYQLIPSQATAQDRLEAAIETRRQTADSSQSFPRKNGSAVPPVPDDDLEQKIASRRRLRQSKAGGFCPKCGKPVQEVDRFCPRCGATLN
;
A
#
# COMPACT_ATOMS: atom_id res chain seq x y z
N MET A 1 38.71 -14.61 49.19
CA MET A 1 37.57 -14.02 48.47
C MET A 1 36.37 -14.82 48.88
N ASP A 2 35.47 -14.23 49.66
CA ASP A 2 34.23 -14.92 50.04
C ASP A 2 33.43 -15.28 48.80
N ILE A 3 32.87 -16.48 48.79
CA ILE A 3 32.14 -17.00 47.63
C ILE A 3 31.00 -16.05 47.23
N GLY A 4 30.41 -15.35 48.22
CA GLY A 4 29.37 -14.36 48.01
C GLY A 4 29.81 -13.10 47.25
N SER A 5 31.07 -12.64 47.40
CA SER A 5 31.54 -11.47 46.66
C SER A 5 31.74 -11.77 45.17
N VAL A 6 32.14 -13.00 44.85
CA VAL A 6 32.27 -13.49 43.47
C VAL A 6 30.91 -13.50 42.78
N PHE A 7 29.86 -14.00 43.43
CA PHE A 7 28.50 -14.03 42.85
C PHE A 7 27.93 -12.63 42.62
N LEU A 8 28.20 -11.66 43.51
CA LEU A 8 27.72 -10.29 43.33
C LEU A 8 28.35 -9.60 42.11
N ILE A 9 29.66 -9.78 41.91
CA ILE A 9 30.36 -9.23 40.75
C ILE A 9 29.80 -9.83 39.45
N LEU A 10 29.60 -11.14 39.43
CA LEU A 10 29.11 -11.88 38.27
C LEU A 10 27.68 -11.45 37.88
N ALA A 11 26.82 -11.22 38.88
CA ALA A 11 25.44 -10.77 38.69
C ALA A 11 25.33 -9.39 38.03
N VAL A 12 26.34 -8.52 38.22
CA VAL A 12 26.38 -7.18 37.59
C VAL A 12 27.08 -7.23 36.23
N VAL A 13 28.17 -7.98 36.11
CA VAL A 13 28.97 -8.02 34.88
C VAL A 13 28.24 -8.72 33.73
N ILE A 14 27.52 -9.82 33.98
CA ILE A 14 26.76 -10.54 32.92
C ILE A 14 25.81 -9.61 32.14
N PRO A 15 24.87 -8.89 32.77
CA PRO A 15 23.92 -8.07 32.04
C PRO A 15 24.60 -6.91 31.30
N VAL A 16 25.67 -6.33 31.86
CA VAL A 16 26.48 -5.31 31.18
C VAL A 16 27.13 -5.89 29.93
N VAL A 17 27.75 -7.07 30.04
CA VAL A 17 28.36 -7.75 28.88
C VAL A 17 27.32 -8.08 27.83
N ILE A 18 26.14 -8.59 28.21
CA ILE A 18 25.04 -8.88 27.27
C ILE A 18 24.57 -7.60 26.57
N TYR A 19 24.41 -6.50 27.31
CA TYR A 19 24.01 -5.21 26.73
C TYR A 19 25.05 -4.69 25.73
N LEU A 20 26.34 -4.83 26.06
CA LEU A 20 27.44 -4.46 25.17
C LEU A 20 27.58 -5.40 23.96
N TYR A 21 27.15 -6.66 24.06
CA TYR A 21 27.19 -7.61 22.96
C TYR A 21 26.02 -7.45 21.97
N ARG A 22 24.88 -6.93 22.44
CA ARG A 22 23.68 -6.67 21.64
C ARG A 22 23.91 -5.91 20.31
N PRO A 23 24.69 -4.81 20.24
CA PRO A 23 24.96 -4.13 18.96
C PRO A 23 25.74 -4.99 17.96
N PHE A 24 26.48 -6.00 18.43
CA PHE A 24 27.23 -6.91 17.56
C PHE A 24 26.32 -7.96 16.92
N THR A 25 25.23 -8.35 17.60
CA THR A 25 24.21 -9.28 17.11
C THR A 25 23.16 -8.59 16.23
N GLU A 26 22.88 -7.30 16.45
CA GLU A 26 21.86 -6.53 15.70
C GLU A 26 22.33 -6.03 14.31
N ARG A 27 23.55 -6.37 13.86
CA ARG A 27 24.09 -5.95 12.54
C ARG A 27 23.21 -6.25 11.33
N ASN A 28 22.27 -7.18 11.45
CA ASN A 28 21.34 -7.49 10.36
C ASN A 28 20.43 -6.29 9.99
N THR A 29 20.11 -5.41 10.95
CA THR A 29 19.33 -4.18 10.66
C THR A 29 20.17 -3.11 9.94
N GLN A 30 21.47 -3.03 10.26
CA GLN A 30 22.40 -2.11 9.58
C GLN A 30 22.71 -2.54 8.14
N SER A 31 22.69 -3.85 7.84
CA SER A 31 22.87 -4.34 6.47
C SER A 31 21.71 -3.92 5.58
N ALA A 32 20.47 -4.07 6.06
CA ALA A 32 19.28 -3.63 5.33
C ALA A 32 19.28 -2.10 5.12
N SER A 33 19.68 -1.32 6.15
CA SER A 33 19.79 0.14 6.01
C SER A 33 20.89 0.56 5.03
N LYS A 34 22.02 -0.17 4.97
CA LYS A 34 23.11 0.10 4.03
C LYS A 34 22.68 -0.16 2.58
N THR A 35 22.02 -1.28 2.30
CA THR A 35 21.52 -1.57 0.95
C THR A 35 20.50 -0.54 0.47
N GLU A 36 19.65 -0.05 1.38
CA GLU A 36 18.65 0.97 1.07
C GLU A 36 19.27 2.37 0.88
N GLN A 37 20.31 2.69 1.66
CA GLN A 37 21.11 3.90 1.49
C GLN A 37 21.88 3.89 0.16
N ASP A 38 22.51 2.77 -0.19
CA ASP A 38 23.21 2.60 -1.45
C ASP A 38 22.23 2.79 -2.62
N TYR A 39 21.09 2.10 -2.61
CA TYR A 39 20.05 2.26 -3.64
C TYR A 39 19.56 3.71 -3.78
N SER A 40 19.30 4.38 -2.65
CA SER A 40 18.90 5.79 -2.63
C SER A 40 19.97 6.70 -3.22
N SER A 41 21.25 6.42 -2.95
CA SER A 41 22.35 7.19 -3.52
C SER A 41 22.47 6.99 -5.03
N LEU A 42 22.26 5.77 -5.54
CA LEU A 42 22.26 5.52 -6.99
C LEU A 42 21.10 6.23 -7.70
N LEU A 43 19.92 6.30 -7.09
CA LEU A 43 18.80 7.06 -7.63
C LEU A 43 19.11 8.57 -7.71
N ALA A 44 19.76 9.13 -6.69
CA ALA A 44 20.20 10.52 -6.72
C ALA A 44 21.23 10.77 -7.83
N ASN A 45 22.18 9.85 -8.02
CA ASN A 45 23.17 9.94 -9.09
C ASN A 45 22.53 9.89 -10.48
N ARG A 46 21.49 9.05 -10.67
CA ARG A 46 20.70 9.03 -11.92
C ARG A 46 20.10 10.39 -12.20
N ASP A 47 19.39 10.97 -11.23
CA ASP A 47 18.72 12.26 -11.39
C ASP A 47 19.73 13.38 -11.67
N GLN A 48 20.91 13.31 -11.03
CA GLN A 48 22.02 14.23 -11.28
C GLN A 48 22.54 14.14 -12.72
N VAL A 49 22.78 12.93 -13.26
CA VAL A 49 23.25 12.75 -14.65
C VAL A 49 22.21 13.23 -15.66
N VAL A 50 20.92 12.97 -15.40
CA VAL A 50 19.82 13.48 -16.24
C VAL A 50 19.82 15.01 -16.26
N ALA A 51 19.97 15.65 -15.09
CA ALA A 51 20.04 17.11 -15.00
C ALA A 51 21.26 17.67 -15.77
N MET A 52 22.43 17.03 -15.65
CA MET A 52 23.63 17.45 -16.40
C MET A 52 23.46 17.30 -17.92
N LEU A 53 22.82 16.22 -18.39
CA LEU A 53 22.53 16.03 -19.82
C LEU A 53 21.60 17.12 -20.33
N GLN A 54 20.55 17.43 -19.56
CA GLN A 54 19.61 18.47 -19.92
C GLN A 54 20.29 19.85 -19.96
N GLU A 55 21.10 20.20 -18.96
CA GLU A 55 21.84 21.46 -18.95
C GLU A 55 22.82 21.56 -20.12
N LEU A 56 23.52 20.47 -20.46
CA LEU A 56 24.40 20.43 -21.63
C LEU A 56 23.64 20.65 -22.94
N ASP A 57 22.49 19.98 -23.10
CA ASP A 57 21.62 20.12 -24.28
C ASP A 57 21.05 21.55 -24.37
N ASP A 58 20.65 22.14 -23.24
CA ASP A 58 20.18 23.52 -23.16
C ASP A 58 21.30 24.51 -23.54
N ASP A 59 22.49 24.37 -22.97
CA ASP A 59 23.63 25.26 -23.29
C ASP A 59 24.06 25.17 -24.76
N TYR A 60 23.97 23.98 -25.36
CA TYR A 60 24.18 23.79 -26.79
C TYR A 60 23.09 24.48 -27.62
N ASN A 61 21.81 24.28 -27.28
CA ASN A 61 20.69 24.92 -27.94
C ASN A 61 20.73 26.45 -27.84
N LEU A 62 21.29 26.98 -26.75
CA LEU A 62 21.53 28.42 -26.55
C LEU A 62 22.78 28.93 -27.28
N GLY A 63 23.55 28.06 -27.94
CA GLY A 63 24.77 28.42 -28.66
C GLY A 63 25.94 28.79 -27.76
N LYS A 64 25.92 28.44 -26.47
CA LYS A 64 27.04 28.67 -25.54
C LYS A 64 28.17 27.67 -25.74
N ILE A 65 27.87 26.50 -26.31
CA ILE A 65 28.82 25.41 -26.53
C ILE A 65 28.96 25.15 -28.03
N PRO A 66 30.19 25.11 -28.56
CA PRO A 66 30.43 24.82 -29.97
C PRO A 66 30.24 23.34 -30.34
N ASP A 67 29.94 23.10 -31.63
CA ASP A 67 29.59 21.79 -32.22
C ASP A 67 30.69 20.72 -32.10
N ASP A 68 31.95 21.12 -31.94
CA ASP A 68 33.11 20.24 -31.81
C ASP A 68 33.21 19.58 -30.43
N ILE A 69 32.74 20.27 -29.37
CA ILE A 69 32.86 19.83 -27.98
C ILE A 69 31.60 19.08 -27.50
N TYR A 70 30.42 19.53 -27.93
CA TYR A 70 29.14 18.97 -27.51
C TYR A 70 29.02 17.44 -27.65
N PRO A 71 29.27 16.81 -28.82
CA PRO A 71 29.03 15.38 -29.00
C PRO A 71 29.90 14.52 -28.06
N THR A 72 31.15 14.94 -27.86
CA THR A 72 32.09 14.25 -26.96
C THR A 72 31.61 14.30 -25.51
N ARG A 73 31.20 15.48 -25.02
CA ARG A 73 30.70 15.62 -23.64
C ARG A 73 29.41 14.84 -23.42
N ARG A 74 28.49 14.89 -24.38
CA ARG A 74 27.22 14.16 -24.32
C ARG A 74 27.44 12.66 -24.26
N GLN A 75 28.38 12.14 -25.05
CA GLN A 75 28.70 10.71 -25.04
C GLN A 75 29.25 10.25 -23.68
N VAL A 76 30.09 11.05 -23.03
CA VAL A 76 30.61 10.73 -21.69
C VAL A 76 29.49 10.68 -20.65
N LEU A 77 28.59 11.67 -20.65
CA LEU A 77 27.45 11.69 -19.72
C LEU A 77 26.49 10.51 -19.98
N LEU A 78 26.24 10.16 -21.24
CA LEU A 78 25.44 8.99 -21.59
C LEU A 78 26.06 7.68 -21.10
N GLN A 79 27.38 7.51 -21.25
CA GLN A 79 28.09 6.34 -20.74
C GLN A 79 27.97 6.23 -19.20
N ASN A 80 28.13 7.34 -18.49
CA ASN A 80 27.94 7.39 -17.04
C ASN A 80 26.49 7.01 -16.65
N GLY A 81 25.50 7.51 -17.39
CA GLY A 81 24.09 7.18 -17.18
C GLY A 81 23.80 5.68 -17.38
N VAL A 82 24.36 5.06 -18.42
CA VAL A 82 24.22 3.62 -18.68
C VAL A 82 24.82 2.80 -17.53
N GLU A 83 25.97 3.20 -17.00
CA GLU A 83 26.61 2.50 -15.88
C GLU A 83 25.76 2.56 -14.60
N ILE A 84 25.20 3.73 -14.26
CA ILE A 84 24.33 3.89 -13.09
C ILE A 84 23.06 3.04 -13.24
N LEU A 85 22.45 3.03 -14.43
CA LEU A 85 21.25 2.22 -14.70
C LEU A 85 21.54 0.72 -14.57
N ARG A 86 22.67 0.25 -15.09
CA ARG A 86 23.08 -1.15 -14.93
C ARG A 86 23.25 -1.54 -13.46
N GLN A 87 23.78 -0.65 -12.64
CA GLN A 87 23.92 -0.90 -11.21
C GLN A 87 22.55 -0.94 -10.52
N LEU A 88 21.63 -0.02 -10.84
CA LEU A 88 20.25 -0.04 -10.34
C LEU A 88 19.50 -1.32 -10.72
N ASP A 89 19.62 -1.78 -11.97
CA ASP A 89 19.03 -3.04 -12.42
C ASP A 89 19.54 -4.23 -11.60
N ALA A 90 20.83 -4.23 -11.23
CA ALA A 90 21.41 -5.27 -10.38
C ALA A 90 20.74 -5.31 -8.99
N TYR A 91 20.43 -4.16 -8.39
CA TYR A 91 19.69 -4.10 -7.12
C TYR A 91 18.23 -4.55 -7.25
N GLN A 92 17.61 -4.28 -8.40
CA GLN A 92 16.21 -4.66 -8.66
C GLN A 92 16.04 -6.16 -8.93
N LEU A 93 17.10 -6.82 -9.44
CA LEU A 93 17.16 -8.27 -9.68
C LEU A 93 17.53 -9.09 -8.43
N ILE A 94 18.08 -8.46 -7.38
CA ILE A 94 18.25 -9.14 -6.09
C ILE A 94 16.84 -9.39 -5.55
N PRO A 95 16.38 -10.65 -5.43
CA PRO A 95 15.09 -10.95 -4.85
C PRO A 95 15.16 -10.47 -3.41
N SER A 96 14.53 -9.33 -3.13
CA SER A 96 14.44 -8.81 -1.80
C SER A 96 13.82 -9.89 -0.92
N GLN A 97 14.49 -10.24 0.17
CA GLN A 97 13.86 -10.97 1.26
C GLN A 97 12.64 -10.15 1.71
N ALA A 98 11.45 -10.53 1.23
CA ALA A 98 10.15 -9.92 1.47
C ALA A 98 10.23 -8.44 1.89
N THR A 99 10.28 -7.54 0.89
CA THR A 99 10.13 -6.10 1.12
C THR A 99 8.89 -5.83 1.99
N ALA A 100 8.83 -4.65 2.62
CA ALA A 100 7.62 -4.23 3.32
C ALA A 100 6.36 -4.32 2.42
N GLN A 101 6.55 -4.14 1.11
CA GLN A 101 5.53 -4.32 0.08
C GLN A 101 5.10 -5.79 -0.06
N ASP A 102 6.04 -6.74 -0.17
CA ASP A 102 5.72 -8.18 -0.21
C ASP A 102 5.01 -8.67 1.06
N ARG A 103 5.39 -8.14 2.23
CA ARG A 103 4.74 -8.46 3.51
C ARG A 103 3.30 -7.93 3.55
N LEU A 104 3.08 -6.74 3.01
CA LEU A 104 1.76 -6.14 2.90
C LEU A 104 0.89 -6.94 1.91
N GLU A 105 1.46 -7.36 0.78
CA GLU A 105 0.76 -8.14 -0.23
C GLU A 105 0.36 -9.52 0.31
N ALA A 106 1.26 -10.20 1.03
CA ALA A 106 0.94 -11.43 1.75
C ALA A 106 -0.12 -11.23 2.86
N ALA A 107 -0.08 -10.11 3.58
CA ALA A 107 -1.11 -9.76 4.57
C ALA A 107 -2.48 -9.47 3.92
N ILE A 108 -2.50 -8.94 2.70
CA ILE A 108 -3.73 -8.72 1.91
C ILE A 108 -4.26 -10.05 1.39
N GLU A 109 -3.40 -10.94 0.90
CA GLU A 109 -3.81 -12.27 0.41
C GLU A 109 -4.40 -13.14 1.51
N THR A 110 -3.77 -13.19 2.68
CA THR A 110 -4.33 -13.89 3.85
C THR A 110 -5.69 -13.32 4.26
N ARG A 111 -5.88 -12.00 4.17
CA ARG A 111 -7.17 -11.35 4.40
C ARG A 111 -8.20 -11.67 3.30
N ARG A 112 -7.80 -11.79 2.04
CA ARG A 112 -8.69 -12.20 0.94
C ARG A 112 -9.12 -13.66 1.07
N GLN A 113 -8.21 -14.56 1.39
CA GLN A 113 -8.52 -15.99 1.58
C GLN A 113 -9.47 -16.22 2.75
N THR A 114 -9.34 -15.42 3.82
CA THR A 114 -10.27 -15.44 4.97
C THR A 114 -11.60 -14.70 4.68
N ALA A 115 -11.64 -13.80 3.70
CA ALA A 115 -12.88 -13.17 3.24
C ALA A 115 -13.65 -14.05 2.24
N ASP A 116 -12.97 -14.81 1.37
CA ASP A 116 -13.58 -15.73 0.41
C ASP A 116 -14.28 -16.92 1.09
N SER A 117 -13.87 -17.31 2.31
CA SER A 117 -14.60 -18.28 3.11
C SER A 117 -15.93 -17.75 3.67
N SER A 118 -16.18 -16.44 3.55
CA SER A 118 -17.41 -15.80 4.07
C SER A 118 -18.45 -15.42 3.01
N GLN A 119 -18.17 -15.48 1.70
CA GLN A 119 -19.17 -15.09 0.68
C GLN A 119 -19.09 -15.86 -0.64
N SER A 120 -19.82 -16.97 -0.72
CA SER A 120 -20.52 -17.36 -1.95
C SER A 120 -21.90 -17.92 -1.61
N PHE A 121 -22.82 -17.03 -1.24
CA PHE A 121 -24.25 -17.29 -1.44
C PHE A 121 -24.73 -16.41 -2.60
N PRO A 122 -25.34 -16.99 -3.65
CA PRO A 122 -25.91 -16.21 -4.72
C PRO A 122 -27.05 -15.40 -4.11
N ARG A 123 -26.88 -14.08 -3.98
CA ARG A 123 -27.94 -13.17 -3.52
C ARG A 123 -29.02 -13.07 -4.59
N LYS A 124 -29.87 -14.09 -4.67
CA LYS A 124 -31.15 -14.01 -5.36
C LYS A 124 -32.14 -13.40 -4.38
N ASN A 125 -32.46 -12.13 -4.63
CA ASN A 125 -33.38 -11.27 -3.88
C ASN A 125 -32.75 -10.63 -2.63
N GLY A 126 -32.76 -9.30 -2.60
CA GLY A 126 -32.16 -8.45 -1.55
C GLY A 126 -32.89 -8.46 -0.22
N SER A 127 -33.10 -9.65 0.36
CA SER A 127 -33.78 -9.84 1.65
C SER A 127 -33.24 -11.04 2.45
N ALA A 128 -31.95 -11.31 2.39
CA ALA A 128 -31.32 -12.25 3.31
C ALA A 128 -29.93 -11.75 3.70
N VAL A 129 -29.91 -10.89 4.72
CA VAL A 129 -28.74 -10.78 5.60
C VAL A 129 -28.96 -11.86 6.68
N PRO A 130 -28.00 -12.78 6.92
CA PRO A 130 -28.11 -13.74 8.02
C PRO A 130 -28.26 -12.96 9.33
N PRO A 131 -29.10 -13.40 10.28
CA PRO A 131 -29.27 -12.69 11.54
C PRO A 131 -27.94 -12.75 12.30
N VAL A 132 -27.21 -11.64 12.31
CA VAL A 132 -26.12 -11.43 13.27
C VAL A 132 -26.82 -11.15 14.61
N PRO A 133 -26.64 -12.01 15.64
CA PRO A 133 -27.19 -11.71 16.94
C PRO A 133 -26.48 -10.45 17.47
N ASP A 134 -27.26 -9.43 17.77
CA ASP A 134 -26.88 -8.15 18.41
C ASP A 134 -26.52 -6.95 17.52
N ASP A 135 -26.92 -6.92 16.24
CA ASP A 135 -26.92 -5.65 15.50
C ASP A 135 -28.19 -4.83 15.78
N ASP A 136 -28.13 -4.07 16.86
CA ASP A 136 -29.09 -3.05 17.30
C ASP A 136 -29.56 -2.14 16.14
N LEU A 137 -28.64 -1.86 15.22
CA LEU A 137 -28.88 -1.06 14.03
C LEU A 137 -29.80 -1.78 13.02
N GLU A 138 -29.59 -3.08 12.79
CA GLU A 138 -30.44 -3.87 11.90
C GLU A 138 -31.85 -4.03 12.44
N GLN A 139 -32.01 -4.19 13.76
CA GLN A 139 -33.33 -4.16 14.41
C GLN A 139 -34.02 -2.81 14.23
N LYS A 140 -33.29 -1.69 14.37
CA LYS A 140 -33.81 -0.33 14.11
C LYS A 140 -34.19 -0.11 12.63
N ILE A 141 -33.44 -0.69 11.69
CA ILE A 141 -33.77 -0.61 10.25
C ILE A 141 -34.99 -1.49 9.93
N ALA A 142 -35.06 -2.70 10.48
CA ALA A 142 -36.17 -3.63 10.26
C ALA A 142 -37.49 -3.10 10.82
N SER A 143 -37.47 -2.54 12.03
CA SER A 143 -38.63 -1.88 12.64
C SER A 143 -39.12 -0.71 11.80
N ARG A 144 -38.22 0.18 11.32
CA ARG A 144 -38.60 1.27 10.40
C ARG A 144 -39.16 0.77 9.07
N ARG A 145 -38.62 -0.32 8.50
CA ARG A 145 -39.14 -0.90 7.25
C ARG A 145 -40.54 -1.47 7.42
N ARG A 146 -40.83 -2.13 8.54
CA ARG A 146 -42.17 -2.63 8.88
C ARG A 146 -43.18 -1.49 9.05
N LEU A 147 -42.79 -0.41 9.72
CA LEU A 147 -43.61 0.80 9.88
C LEU A 147 -43.95 1.48 8.54
N ARG A 148 -43.06 1.38 7.55
CA ARG A 148 -43.26 1.98 6.22
C ARG A 148 -43.99 1.08 5.22
N GLN A 149 -44.16 -0.21 5.51
CA GLN A 149 -44.92 -1.12 4.65
C GLN A 149 -46.42 -0.80 4.74
N SER A 150 -46.87 0.14 3.92
CA SER A 150 -48.29 0.46 3.75
C SER A 150 -48.95 -0.45 2.72
N LYS A 151 -50.28 -0.38 2.59
CA LYS A 151 -51.04 -1.18 1.62
C LYS A 151 -50.54 -0.94 0.19
N ALA A 152 -50.67 -1.96 -0.66
CA ALA A 152 -50.29 -1.87 -2.06
C ALA A 152 -51.13 -0.78 -2.75
N GLY A 153 -50.46 0.28 -3.23
CA GLY A 153 -51.06 1.43 -3.89
C GLY A 153 -51.21 1.27 -5.41
N GLY A 154 -51.18 0.03 -5.90
CA GLY A 154 -51.26 -0.29 -7.33
C GLY A 154 -49.89 -0.38 -8.01
N PHE A 155 -49.85 -0.06 -9.31
CA PHE A 155 -48.66 -0.17 -10.17
C PHE A 155 -48.28 1.19 -10.75
N CYS A 156 -46.97 1.44 -10.85
CA CYS A 156 -46.44 2.66 -11.47
C CYS A 156 -46.80 2.73 -12.96
N PRO A 157 -47.39 3.83 -13.46
CA PRO A 157 -47.80 3.96 -14.86
C PRO A 157 -46.62 4.01 -15.84
N LYS A 158 -45.42 4.40 -15.39
CA LYS A 158 -44.24 4.52 -16.25
C LYS A 158 -43.47 3.21 -16.40
N CYS A 159 -43.43 2.37 -15.37
CA CYS A 159 -42.59 1.16 -15.36
C CYS A 159 -43.33 -0.14 -15.03
N GLY A 160 -44.63 -0.07 -14.74
CA GLY A 160 -45.52 -1.22 -14.51
C GLY A 160 -45.26 -1.98 -13.21
N LYS A 161 -44.48 -1.43 -12.28
CA LYS A 161 -44.06 -2.14 -11.06
C LYS A 161 -44.86 -1.71 -9.84
N PRO A 162 -45.06 -2.61 -8.87
CA PRO A 162 -45.90 -2.33 -7.72
C PRO A 162 -45.30 -1.18 -6.89
N VAL A 163 -46.18 -0.29 -6.43
CA VAL A 163 -45.86 0.88 -5.60
C VAL A 163 -46.73 0.86 -4.36
N GLN A 164 -46.26 1.48 -3.28
CA GLN A 164 -47.05 1.59 -2.06
C GLN A 164 -47.91 2.85 -2.08
N GLU A 165 -49.02 2.84 -1.34
CA GLU A 165 -49.98 3.95 -1.30
C GLU A 165 -49.33 5.26 -0.79
N VAL A 166 -48.31 5.17 0.06
CA VAL A 166 -47.57 6.32 0.60
C VAL A 166 -46.40 6.79 -0.26
N ASP A 167 -46.09 6.11 -1.37
CA ASP A 167 -44.96 6.45 -2.22
C ASP A 167 -45.30 7.66 -3.11
N ARG A 168 -44.65 8.81 -2.89
CA ARG A 168 -44.73 9.97 -3.81
C ARG A 168 -43.93 9.78 -5.10
N PHE A 169 -42.99 8.84 -5.10
CA PHE A 169 -42.12 8.51 -6.22
C PHE A 169 -41.94 7.00 -6.33
N CYS A 170 -41.90 6.47 -7.54
CA CYS A 170 -41.68 5.06 -7.78
C CYS A 170 -40.26 4.65 -7.31
N PRO A 171 -40.11 3.70 -6.37
CA PRO A 171 -38.81 3.33 -5.80
C PRO A 171 -37.86 2.64 -6.79
N ARG A 172 -38.32 2.32 -8.00
CA ARG A 172 -37.51 1.61 -9.01
C ARG A 172 -37.23 2.39 -10.28
N CYS A 173 -38.04 3.38 -10.63
CA CYS A 173 -37.81 4.23 -11.81
C CYS A 173 -37.76 5.73 -11.50
N GLY A 174 -38.00 6.13 -10.25
CA GLY A 174 -37.95 7.52 -9.81
C GLY A 174 -39.08 8.43 -10.31
N ALA A 175 -40.04 7.88 -11.08
CA ALA A 175 -41.16 8.66 -11.58
C ALA A 175 -42.07 9.13 -10.43
N THR A 176 -42.50 10.39 -10.48
CA THR A 176 -43.53 10.93 -9.57
C THR A 176 -44.83 10.16 -9.73
N LEU A 177 -45.38 9.70 -8.61
CA LEU A 177 -46.70 9.08 -8.55
C LEU A 177 -47.65 10.19 -8.06
N ASN A 178 -48.42 10.76 -8.99
CA ASN A 178 -49.49 11.71 -8.69
C ASN A 178 -50.82 10.97 -8.64
#